data_AF-X1P2B9-F1
#
_entry.id   AF-X1P2B9-F1
#
_cell.length_a   1.000
_cell.length_b   1.000
_cell.length_c   1.000
_cell.angle_alpha   90.00
_cell.angle_beta   90.00
_cell.angle_gamma   90.00
#
_symmetry.space_group_name_H-M   'P 1'
#
loop_
_entity.id
_entity.type
_entity.pdbx_description
1 polymer ?
#
loop_
_entity_poly.entity_id
_entity_poly.type
_entity_poly.pdbx_seq_one_letter_code
_entity_poly.pdbx_strand_id
1 'polypeptide(L)'
;MIYKNIVCTLCGCLCDDIEVVTEGGRVADAKNACEFSKSKFLNHAKNRAKPIIKKNGELVEVPIEEALDEAAEVLKKADFPLIYGLSSTETDAQRLAVELAELIGASIDNTTSVCHGPTILATQDCGAAKCTLGEVKNRADLVIFWGCNPAEAHLRHATRYSITPRGLYTESGKKGRE
;
A
#
# COMPACT_ATOMS: atom_id res chain seq x y z
N MET A 1 -25.52 3.07 -2.35
CA MET A 1 -25.13 2.00 -3.29
C MET A 1 -24.11 1.10 -2.60
N ILE A 2 -24.05 -0.19 -2.95
CA ILE A 2 -23.07 -1.13 -2.38
C ILE A 2 -22.15 -1.58 -3.50
N TYR A 3 -20.84 -1.43 -3.31
CA TYR A 3 -19.80 -1.95 -4.18
C TYR A 3 -19.14 -3.13 -3.49
N LYS A 4 -18.99 -4.24 -4.22
CA LYS A 4 -18.40 -5.50 -3.70
C LYS A 4 -17.04 -5.75 -4.30
N ASN A 5 -16.26 -6.61 -3.66
CA ASN A 5 -14.94 -7.04 -4.09
C ASN A 5 -13.97 -5.86 -4.30
N ILE A 6 -14.08 -4.85 -3.42
CA ILE A 6 -13.18 -3.70 -3.43
C ILE A 6 -11.86 -4.11 -2.79
N VAL A 7 -10.76 -3.71 -3.41
CA VAL A 7 -9.41 -3.95 -2.90
C VAL A 7 -9.04 -2.89 -1.85
N CYS A 8 -8.65 -3.34 -0.67
CA CYS A 8 -8.04 -2.51 0.36
C CYS A 8 -6.59 -2.20 0.00
N THR A 9 -6.27 -0.91 -0.14
CA THR A 9 -4.93 -0.41 -0.54
C THR A 9 -4.11 0.10 0.63
N LEU A 10 -4.21 -0.53 1.81
CA LEU A 10 -3.51 -0.05 3.01
C LEU A 10 -2.21 -0.82 3.30
N CYS A 11 -2.31 -2.11 3.63
CA CYS A 11 -1.14 -2.95 3.92
C CYS A 11 -0.93 -3.99 2.81
N GLY A 12 0.16 -4.75 2.90
CA GLY A 12 0.53 -5.77 1.91
C GLY A 12 -0.46 -6.95 1.79
N CYS A 13 -1.49 -7.03 2.62
CA CYS A 13 -2.50 -8.09 2.53
C CYS A 13 -3.44 -7.95 1.33
N LEU A 14 -3.58 -6.75 0.74
CA LEU A 14 -4.50 -6.42 -0.36
C LEU A 14 -5.84 -7.15 -0.27
N CYS A 15 -6.58 -6.93 0.82
CA CYS A 15 -7.86 -7.61 0.99
C CYS A 15 -8.83 -7.20 -0.11
N ASP A 16 -9.30 -8.13 -0.93
CA ASP A 16 -10.10 -7.92 -2.15
C ASP A 16 -11.59 -8.30 -1.98
N ASP A 17 -12.03 -8.50 -0.74
CA ASP A 17 -13.41 -8.87 -0.37
C ASP A 17 -14.14 -7.75 0.40
N ILE A 18 -13.66 -6.50 0.30
CA ILE A 18 -14.27 -5.38 1.00
C ILE A 18 -15.58 -5.01 0.30
N GLU A 19 -16.64 -4.82 1.08
CA GLU A 19 -17.87 -4.20 0.59
C GLU A 19 -17.93 -2.74 1.05
N VAL A 20 -17.98 -1.81 0.11
CA VAL A 20 -18.06 -0.38 0.40
C VAL A 20 -19.49 0.10 0.18
N VAL A 21 -20.10 0.66 1.21
CA VAL A 21 -21.43 1.27 1.16
C VAL A 21 -21.27 2.77 0.96
N THR A 22 -21.96 3.32 -0.04
CA THR A 22 -21.97 4.77 -0.32
C THR A 22 -23.36 5.37 -0.19
N GLU A 23 -23.43 6.58 0.35
CA GLU A 23 -24.63 7.39 0.51
C GLU A 23 -24.30 8.84 0.17
N GLY A 24 -25.14 9.51 -0.64
CA GLY A 24 -24.89 10.89 -1.04
C GLY A 24 -23.53 11.14 -1.70
N GLY A 25 -23.01 10.17 -2.45
CA GLY A 25 -21.68 10.26 -3.10
C GLY A 25 -20.49 10.10 -2.15
N ARG A 26 -20.70 9.71 -0.88
CA ARG A 26 -19.64 9.50 0.11
C ARG A 26 -19.65 8.06 0.62
N VAL A 27 -18.50 7.58 1.08
CA VAL A 27 -18.40 6.30 1.77
C VAL A 27 -19.05 6.41 3.16
N ALA A 28 -20.08 5.60 3.41
CA ALA A 28 -20.83 5.54 4.65
C ALA A 28 -20.41 4.36 5.54
N ASP A 29 -20.01 3.23 4.95
CA ASP A 29 -19.52 2.05 5.68
C ASP A 29 -18.57 1.21 4.82
N ALA A 30 -17.76 0.37 5.47
CA ALA A 30 -16.91 -0.63 4.84
C ALA A 30 -16.99 -1.95 5.63
N LYS A 31 -17.54 -3.00 5.01
CA LYS A 31 -17.66 -4.35 5.58
C LYS A 31 -16.45 -5.20 5.17
N ASN A 32 -16.16 -6.22 5.98
CA ASN A 32 -14.94 -7.05 5.88
C ASN A 32 -13.63 -6.25 6.02
N ALA A 33 -13.67 -4.95 6.32
CA ALA A 33 -12.51 -4.12 6.56
C ALA A 33 -12.01 -4.30 8.01
N CYS A 34 -10.68 -4.38 8.19
CA CYS A 34 -10.11 -4.15 9.52
C CYS A 34 -10.24 -2.67 9.92
N GLU A 35 -9.95 -2.36 11.18
CA GLU A 35 -10.08 -1.01 11.73
C GLU A 35 -9.34 0.05 10.89
N PHE A 36 -8.10 -0.21 10.48
CA PHE A 36 -7.34 0.73 9.65
C PHE A 36 -7.93 0.90 8.25
N SER A 37 -8.37 -0.20 7.62
CA SER A 37 -9.03 -0.15 6.31
C SER A 37 -10.33 0.65 6.40
N LYS A 38 -11.12 0.42 7.45
CA LYS A 38 -12.37 1.15 7.70
C LYS A 38 -12.11 2.63 7.92
N SER A 39 -11.08 2.97 8.72
CA SER A 39 -10.64 4.35 8.92
C SER A 39 -10.26 5.03 7.60
N LYS A 40 -9.48 4.36 6.73
CA LYS A 40 -9.10 4.91 5.41
C LYS A 40 -10.32 5.20 4.53
N PHE A 41 -11.25 4.26 4.41
CA PHE A 41 -12.45 4.41 3.58
C PHE A 41 -13.40 5.51 4.10
N LEU A 42 -13.72 5.51 5.39
CA LEU A 42 -14.62 6.49 6.00
C LEU A 42 -14.04 7.91 5.97
N ASN A 43 -12.72 8.04 6.06
CA ASN A 43 -12.02 9.32 6.07
C ASN A 43 -11.38 9.68 4.73
N HIS A 44 -11.77 9.05 3.60
CA HIS A 44 -11.13 9.25 2.29
C HIS A 44 -11.03 10.72 1.83
N ALA A 45 -11.94 11.58 2.29
CA ALA A 45 -11.97 13.00 1.96
C ALA A 45 -11.24 13.90 2.97
N LYS A 46 -10.80 13.38 4.12
CA LYS A 46 -10.04 14.16 5.10
C LYS A 46 -8.60 14.32 4.64
N ASN A 47 -8.01 15.49 4.92
CA ASN A 47 -6.60 15.79 4.63
C ASN A 47 -6.18 15.51 3.18
N ARG A 48 -7.10 15.70 2.22
CA ARG A 48 -6.77 15.64 0.80
C ARG A 48 -5.72 16.72 0.50
N ALA A 49 -4.67 16.34 -0.22
CA ALA A 49 -3.65 17.27 -0.67
C ALA A 49 -4.30 18.39 -1.48
N LYS A 50 -3.83 19.60 -1.23
CA LYS A 50 -4.22 20.80 -1.97
C LYS A 50 -2.98 21.37 -2.66
N PRO A 51 -3.12 21.99 -3.84
CA PRO A 51 -2.00 22.66 -4.48
C PRO A 51 -1.60 23.87 -3.64
N ILE A 52 -0.44 23.79 -2.99
CA ILE A 52 0.08 24.81 -2.08
C ILE A 52 1.54 25.07 -2.46
N ILE A 53 1.90 26.34 -2.61
CA ILE A 53 3.28 26.76 -2.87
C ILE A 53 3.73 27.80 -1.85
N LYS A 54 5.05 28.00 -1.74
CA LYS A 54 5.63 28.98 -0.80
C LYS A 54 5.86 30.32 -1.51
N LYS A 55 5.10 31.35 -1.14
CA LYS A 55 5.29 32.73 -1.64
C LYS A 55 5.70 33.64 -0.50
N ASN A 56 6.81 34.37 -0.64
CA ASN A 56 7.33 35.30 0.37
C ASN A 56 7.47 34.71 1.79
N GLY A 57 7.79 33.41 1.90
CA GLY A 57 7.93 32.73 3.18
C GLY A 57 6.67 32.02 3.69
N GLU A 58 5.50 32.30 3.11
CA GLU A 58 4.21 31.77 3.55
C GLU A 58 3.68 30.69 2.60
N LEU A 59 2.92 29.74 3.13
CA LEU A 59 2.26 28.69 2.35
C LEU A 59 0.91 29.20 1.85
N VAL A 60 0.71 29.20 0.53
CA VAL A 60 -0.48 29.74 -0.14
C VAL A 60 -1.09 28.67 -1.04
N GLU A 61 -2.40 28.46 -0.90
CA GLU A 61 -3.17 27.60 -1.81
C GLU A 61 -3.33 28.28 -3.18
N VAL A 62 -3.05 27.56 -4.26
CA VAL A 62 -3.02 28.06 -5.65
C VAL A 62 -3.77 27.11 -6.59
N PRO A 63 -4.10 27.53 -7.84
CA PRO A 63 -4.56 26.60 -8.87
C PRO A 63 -3.56 25.47 -9.11
N ILE A 64 -4.06 24.29 -9.51
CA ILE A 64 -3.21 23.11 -9.69
C ILE A 64 -2.16 23.33 -10.78
N GLU A 65 -2.50 24.07 -11.83
CA GLU A 65 -1.60 24.42 -12.93
C GLU A 65 -0.39 25.22 -12.44
N GLU A 66 -0.61 26.20 -11.56
CA GLU A 66 0.47 27.00 -10.97
C GLU A 66 1.38 26.16 -10.07
N ALA A 67 0.81 25.24 -9.29
CA ALA A 67 1.60 24.33 -8.47
C ALA A 67 2.43 23.34 -9.31
N LEU A 68 1.91 22.90 -10.46
CA LEU A 68 2.62 22.03 -11.39
C LEU A 68 3.78 22.77 -12.09
N ASP A 69 3.56 24.01 -12.53
CA ASP A 69 4.60 24.84 -13.14
C ASP A 69 5.75 25.09 -12.15
N GLU A 70 5.44 25.42 -10.90
CA GLU A 70 6.44 25.60 -9.85
C GLU A 70 7.21 24.30 -9.56
N ALA A 71 6.51 23.16 -9.47
CA ALA A 71 7.15 21.87 -9.25
C ALA A 71 8.09 21.49 -10.41
N ALA A 72 7.69 21.75 -11.66
CA ALA A 72 8.52 21.52 -12.83
C ALA A 72 9.78 22.40 -12.83
N GLU A 73 9.65 23.67 -12.45
CA GLU A 73 10.79 24.59 -12.33
C GLU A 73 11.76 24.18 -11.22
N VAL A 74 11.27 23.67 -10.08
CA VAL A 74 12.11 23.09 -9.02
C VAL A 74 12.90 21.89 -9.54
N LEU A 75 12.24 20.95 -10.23
CA LEU A 75 12.88 19.75 -10.77
C LEU A 75 13.92 20.09 -11.84
N LYS A 76 13.61 21.04 -12.73
CA LYS A 76 14.52 21.49 -13.81
C LYS A 76 15.80 22.16 -13.30
N LYS A 77 15.73 22.82 -12.14
CA LYS A 77 16.88 23.52 -11.52
C LYS A 77 17.69 22.60 -10.59
N ALA A 78 17.21 21.41 -10.30
CA ALA A 78 17.88 20.49 -9.38
C ALA A 78 19.07 19.80 -10.07
N ASP A 79 20.24 19.78 -9.42
CA ASP A 79 21.41 19.06 -9.92
C ASP A 79 21.29 17.53 -9.71
N PHE A 80 20.63 17.11 -8.63
CA PHE A 80 20.45 15.71 -8.24
C PHE A 80 19.04 15.46 -7.68
N PRO A 81 17.99 15.48 -8.52
CA PRO A 81 16.63 15.26 -8.05
C PRO A 81 16.42 13.82 -7.52
N LEU A 82 15.58 13.70 -6.49
CA LEU A 82 15.13 12.42 -5.93
C LEU A 82 13.60 12.32 -6.02
N ILE A 83 13.12 11.25 -6.65
CA ILE A 83 11.71 10.84 -6.61
C ILE A 83 11.59 9.71 -5.58
N TYR A 84 10.91 9.96 -4.46
CA TYR A 84 10.79 9.01 -3.35
C TYR A 84 9.34 8.70 -2.95
N GLY A 85 9.10 7.50 -2.45
CA GLY A 85 7.84 7.10 -1.80
C GLY A 85 7.14 5.98 -2.55
N LEU A 86 6.27 6.35 -3.50
CA LEU A 86 5.62 5.50 -4.54
C LEU A 86 4.83 4.26 -4.08
N SER A 87 4.90 3.87 -2.81
CA SER A 87 4.39 2.58 -2.31
C SER A 87 2.90 2.61 -1.95
N SER A 88 2.26 3.78 -2.07
CA SER A 88 0.82 3.99 -1.84
C SER A 88 0.11 4.62 -3.05
N THR A 89 0.66 4.43 -4.24
CA THR A 89 0.02 4.75 -5.52
C THR A 89 -0.11 3.49 -6.38
N GLU A 90 -0.77 3.61 -7.52
CA GLU A 90 -0.95 2.53 -8.49
C GLU A 90 0.21 2.46 -9.51
N THR A 91 0.26 1.38 -10.30
CA THR A 91 1.40 1.05 -11.15
C THR A 91 1.60 1.98 -12.35
N ASP A 92 0.55 2.57 -12.90
CA ASP A 92 0.63 3.52 -14.01
C ASP A 92 1.33 4.81 -13.57
N ALA A 93 0.99 5.34 -12.38
CA ALA A 93 1.70 6.44 -11.76
C ALA A 93 3.17 6.11 -11.47
N GLN A 94 3.47 4.88 -11.03
CA GLN A 94 4.87 4.45 -10.85
C GLN A 94 5.63 4.41 -12.17
N ARG A 95 5.00 3.95 -13.26
CA ARG A 95 5.60 3.95 -14.61
C ARG A 95 5.91 5.37 -15.08
N LEU A 96 4.99 6.30 -14.90
CA LEU A 96 5.20 7.71 -15.22
C LEU A 96 6.29 8.34 -14.34
N ALA A 97 6.41 7.93 -13.08
CA ALA A 97 7.48 8.40 -12.20
C ALA A 97 8.86 7.91 -12.67
N VAL A 98 8.97 6.68 -13.19
CA VAL A 98 10.20 6.16 -13.80
C VAL A 98 10.54 6.94 -15.07
N GLU A 99 9.57 7.16 -15.96
CA GLU A 99 9.77 7.96 -17.18
C GLU A 99 10.21 9.39 -16.86
N LEU A 100 9.59 10.01 -15.86
CA LEU A 100 10.00 11.34 -15.40
C LEU A 100 11.42 11.32 -14.83
N ALA A 101 11.79 10.29 -14.05
CA ALA A 101 13.14 10.17 -13.49
C ALA A 101 14.19 10.09 -14.60
N GLU A 102 13.94 9.30 -15.65
CA GLU A 102 14.82 9.19 -16.81
C GLU A 102 14.97 10.54 -17.53
N LEU A 103 13.86 11.25 -17.73
CA LEU A 103 13.85 12.54 -18.44
C LEU A 103 14.68 13.62 -17.73
N ILE A 104 14.61 13.66 -16.39
CA ILE A 104 15.26 14.71 -15.59
C ILE A 104 16.58 14.26 -14.96
N GLY A 105 17.03 13.02 -15.22
CA GLY A 105 18.24 12.46 -14.60
C GLY A 105 18.13 12.27 -13.08
N ALA A 106 16.93 11.98 -12.56
CA ALA A 106 16.70 11.77 -11.14
C ALA A 106 17.13 10.38 -10.66
N SER A 107 17.49 10.30 -9.38
CA SER A 107 17.40 9.05 -8.64
C SER A 107 15.94 8.77 -8.27
N ILE A 108 15.53 7.52 -8.36
CA ILE A 108 14.19 7.06 -7.96
C ILE A 108 14.32 5.96 -6.91
N ASP A 109 13.56 6.10 -5.84
CA ASP A 109 13.52 5.12 -4.74
C ASP A 109 12.09 5.05 -4.16
N ASN A 110 11.79 3.98 -3.43
CA ASN A 110 10.50 3.83 -2.77
C ASN A 110 10.70 3.48 -1.29
N THR A 111 9.62 3.30 -0.53
CA THR A 111 9.74 3.01 0.92
C THR A 111 10.39 1.66 1.23
N THR A 112 10.75 0.87 0.22
CA THR A 112 11.45 -0.41 0.43
C THR A 112 12.83 -0.18 1.01
N SER A 113 13.54 0.91 0.66
CA SER A 113 14.87 1.22 1.22
C SER A 113 14.89 1.33 2.75
N VAL A 114 13.75 1.65 3.37
CA VAL A 114 13.56 1.71 4.84
C VAL A 114 12.66 0.60 5.39
N CYS A 115 12.32 -0.41 4.57
CA CYS A 115 11.44 -1.52 4.93
C CYS A 115 12.07 -2.86 4.53
N HIS A 116 11.64 -3.45 3.42
CA HIS A 116 12.12 -4.75 2.96
C HIS A 116 13.36 -4.68 2.03
N GLY A 117 14.08 -3.55 2.01
CA GLY A 117 15.33 -3.37 1.27
C GLY A 117 16.37 -4.44 1.59
N PRO A 118 16.65 -4.73 2.87
CA PRO A 118 17.53 -5.84 3.24
C PRO A 118 17.07 -7.21 2.71
N THR A 119 15.74 -7.43 2.61
CA THR A 119 15.19 -8.65 2.01
C THR A 119 15.47 -8.74 0.52
N ILE A 120 15.44 -7.61 -0.21
CA ILE A 120 15.81 -7.56 -1.63
C ILE A 120 17.29 -7.91 -1.82
N LEU A 121 18.18 -7.31 -1.02
CA LEU A 121 19.62 -7.59 -1.08
C LEU A 121 19.90 -9.08 -0.82
N ALA A 122 19.33 -9.65 0.25
CA ALA A 122 19.47 -11.07 0.54
C ALA A 122 18.93 -11.96 -0.59
N THR A 123 17.81 -11.58 -1.21
CA THR A 123 17.24 -12.33 -2.35
C THR A 123 18.16 -12.29 -3.57
N GLN A 124 18.88 -11.18 -3.81
CA GLN A 124 19.86 -11.07 -4.88
C GLN A 124 21.07 -11.99 -4.62
N ASP A 125 21.48 -12.13 -3.36
CA ASP A 125 22.64 -12.94 -2.98
C ASP A 125 22.34 -14.45 -2.97
N CYS A 126 21.20 -14.87 -2.43
CA CYS A 126 20.90 -16.29 -2.18
C CYS A 126 19.56 -16.81 -2.71
N GLY A 127 18.82 -15.99 -3.47
CA GLY A 127 17.50 -16.33 -3.99
C GLY A 127 16.40 -16.27 -2.93
N ALA A 128 15.19 -16.69 -3.30
CA ALA A 128 14.07 -16.76 -2.37
C ALA A 128 13.07 -17.88 -2.70
N ALA A 129 12.81 -18.75 -1.72
CA ALA A 129 11.74 -19.73 -1.78
C ALA A 129 10.43 -19.10 -1.25
N LYS A 130 9.42 -18.96 -2.12
CA LYS A 130 8.14 -18.31 -1.80
C LYS A 130 6.97 -19.15 -2.28
N CYS A 131 5.78 -18.90 -1.73
CA CYS A 131 4.52 -19.43 -2.21
C CYS A 131 3.43 -18.35 -2.12
N THR A 132 2.27 -18.60 -2.72
CA THR A 132 1.12 -17.70 -2.61
C THR A 132 0.40 -17.89 -1.27
N LEU A 133 -0.37 -16.89 -0.84
CA LEU A 133 -1.23 -17.02 0.34
C LEU A 133 -2.27 -18.14 0.22
N GLY A 134 -2.61 -18.56 -1.01
CA GLY A 134 -3.46 -19.72 -1.27
C GLY A 134 -2.78 -21.04 -0.87
N GLU A 135 -1.49 -21.20 -1.13
CA GLU A 135 -0.74 -22.38 -0.70
C GLU A 135 -0.65 -22.46 0.82
N VAL A 136 -0.34 -21.34 1.47
CA VAL A 136 -0.33 -21.24 2.94
C VAL A 136 -1.70 -21.65 3.51
N LYS A 137 -2.79 -21.05 3.01
CA LYS A 137 -4.15 -21.34 3.46
C LYS A 137 -4.49 -22.82 3.33
N ASN A 138 -4.08 -23.45 2.24
CA ASN A 138 -4.53 -24.79 1.88
C ASN A 138 -3.69 -25.92 2.46
N ARG A 139 -2.40 -25.68 2.74
CA ARG A 139 -1.43 -26.75 3.05
C ARG A 139 -0.59 -26.52 4.28
N ALA A 140 -0.41 -25.27 4.75
CA ALA A 140 0.47 -25.01 5.88
C ALA A 140 -0.16 -25.49 7.19
N ASP A 141 0.48 -26.48 7.80
CA ASP A 141 0.26 -27.00 9.15
C ASP A 141 1.16 -26.31 10.19
N LEU A 142 2.28 -25.71 9.76
CA LEU A 142 3.12 -24.85 10.60
C LEU A 142 3.21 -23.43 10.01
N VAL A 143 2.94 -22.43 10.84
CA VAL A 143 3.05 -21.00 10.47
C VAL A 143 3.96 -20.29 11.47
N ILE A 144 5.09 -19.76 10.98
CA ILE A 144 6.04 -18.99 11.78
C ILE A 144 5.96 -17.51 11.38
N PHE A 145 5.68 -16.65 12.35
CA PHE A 145 5.83 -15.19 12.21
C PHE A 145 7.14 -14.77 12.87
N TRP A 146 8.16 -14.48 12.07
CA TRP A 146 9.49 -14.11 12.56
C TRP A 146 9.73 -12.62 12.38
N GLY A 147 9.97 -11.89 13.48
CA GLY A 147 10.31 -10.46 13.43
C GLY A 147 9.15 -9.57 12.95
N CYS A 148 7.91 -10.05 13.02
CA CYS A 148 6.72 -9.31 12.62
C CYS A 148 5.55 -9.55 13.59
N ASN A 149 4.67 -8.56 13.71
CA ASN A 149 3.42 -8.69 14.47
C ASN A 149 2.20 -8.46 13.56
N PRO A 150 1.65 -9.53 12.94
CA PRO A 150 0.51 -9.40 12.03
C PRO A 150 -0.76 -8.95 12.74
N ALA A 151 -0.92 -9.19 14.05
CA ALA A 151 -2.08 -8.73 14.80
C ALA A 151 -2.16 -7.19 14.85
N GLU A 152 -1.02 -6.51 14.79
CA GLU A 152 -0.94 -5.03 14.85
C GLU A 152 -0.71 -4.39 13.48
N ALA A 153 -0.03 -5.05 12.54
CA ALA A 153 0.32 -4.45 11.24
C ALA A 153 -0.50 -5.00 10.06
N HIS A 154 -1.01 -6.23 10.17
CA HIS A 154 -1.64 -6.98 9.08
C HIS A 154 -2.87 -7.74 9.60
N LEU A 155 -3.80 -7.02 10.23
CA LEU A 155 -4.88 -7.55 11.10
C LEU A 155 -5.67 -8.72 10.50
N ARG A 156 -5.86 -8.75 9.18
CA ARG A 156 -6.61 -9.82 8.49
C ARG A 156 -5.74 -10.97 8.00
N HIS A 157 -4.42 -10.90 8.11
CA HIS A 157 -3.53 -11.95 7.59
C HIS A 157 -3.79 -13.30 8.26
N ALA A 158 -3.82 -13.31 9.60
CA ALA A 158 -4.07 -14.52 10.38
C ALA A 158 -5.45 -15.13 10.09
N THR A 159 -6.48 -14.29 9.99
CA THR A 159 -7.86 -14.75 9.83
C THR A 159 -8.21 -15.13 8.39
N ARG A 160 -7.56 -14.49 7.40
CA ARG A 160 -7.86 -14.70 5.98
C ARG A 160 -6.95 -15.73 5.30
N TYR A 161 -5.68 -15.82 5.72
CA TYR A 161 -4.68 -16.54 4.93
C TYR A 161 -3.89 -17.62 5.69
N SER A 162 -3.58 -17.46 6.98
CA SER A 162 -2.55 -18.30 7.60
C SER A 162 -2.98 -19.12 8.83
N ILE A 163 -3.68 -18.55 9.81
CA ILE A 163 -3.94 -19.25 11.09
C ILE A 163 -5.34 -19.82 11.16
N THR A 164 -6.36 -18.98 10.97
CA THR A 164 -7.76 -19.38 11.14
C THR A 164 -8.40 -20.10 9.95
N PRO A 165 -8.09 -19.79 8.67
CA PRO A 165 -8.92 -20.26 7.57
C PRO A 165 -8.82 -21.77 7.38
N ARG A 166 -9.93 -22.41 7.03
CA ARG A 166 -9.93 -23.82 6.63
C ARG A 166 -9.41 -23.95 5.20
N GLY A 167 -8.47 -24.87 5.02
CA GLY A 167 -7.81 -25.13 3.74
C GLY A 167 -8.22 -26.47 3.16
N LEU A 168 -7.77 -26.75 1.94
CA LEU A 168 -8.01 -28.04 1.27
C LEU A 168 -7.43 -29.24 2.04
N TYR A 169 -6.26 -29.09 2.67
CA TYR A 169 -5.58 -30.14 3.45
C TYR A 169 -5.47 -29.79 4.94
N THR A 170 -6.02 -28.65 5.34
CA THR A 170 -6.02 -28.15 6.72
C THR A 170 -7.46 -27.81 7.11
N GLU A 171 -8.35 -28.80 7.01
CA GLU A 171 -9.80 -28.63 7.17
C GLU A 171 -10.21 -28.20 8.59
N SER A 172 -9.41 -28.58 9.59
CA SER A 172 -9.59 -28.17 11.00
C SER A 172 -9.19 -26.70 11.24
N GLY A 173 -8.63 -26.00 10.24
CA GLY A 173 -8.19 -24.61 10.33
C GLY A 173 -7.18 -24.44 11.46
N LYS A 174 -7.42 -23.48 12.36
CA LYS A 174 -6.54 -23.22 13.52
C LYS A 174 -6.19 -24.47 14.31
N LYS A 175 -7.13 -25.39 14.54
CA LYS A 175 -6.90 -26.60 15.35
C LYS A 175 -5.93 -27.59 14.71
N GLY A 176 -5.68 -27.48 13.40
CA GLY A 176 -4.71 -28.30 12.68
C GLY A 176 -3.36 -27.62 12.48
N ARG A 177 -3.16 -26.43 13.07
CA ARG A 177 -1.94 -25.63 12.95
C ARG A 177 -1.29 -25.33 14.30
N GLU A 178 -1.67 -26.10 15.32
CA GLU A 178 -1.13 -26.05 16.68
C GLU A 178 -0.11 -27.16 16.90
#